data_AF-A0A3B9Z6T9-F1
#
_entry.id   AF-A0A3B9Z6T9-F1
#
_cell.length_a   1.000
_cell.length_b   1.000
_cell.length_c   1.000
_cell.angle_alpha   90.00
_cell.angle_beta   90.00
_cell.angle_gamma   90.00
#
_symmetry.space_group_name_H-M   'P 1'
#
loop_
_entity.id
_entity.type
_entity.pdbx_description
1 polymer ?
#
loop_
_entity_poly.entity_id
_entity_poly.type
_entity_poly.pdbx_seq_one_letter_code
_entity_poly.pdbx_strand_id
1 'polypeptide(L)' 'MIKVYCYSKCTTCKKALKWLDDNNVKYELIDIKENNPDEA' A
#
# COMPACT_ATOMS: atom_id res chain seq x y z
N MET A 1 2.95 12.51 -4.72
CA MET A 1 3.16 11.05 -4.84
C MET A 1 2.10 10.37 -4.01
N ILE A 2 1.38 9.40 -4.58
CA ILE A 2 0.32 8.67 -3.86
C ILE A 2 1.01 7.62 -2.99
N LYS A 3 0.73 7.60 -1.68
CA LYS A 3 1.26 6.61 -0.75
C LYS A 3 0.15 5.61 -0.40
N VAL A 4 0.36 4.35 -0.74
CA VAL A 4 -0.57 3.25 -0.50
C VAL A 4 -0.06 2.46 0.68
N TYR A 5 -0.68 2.72 1.83
CA TYR A 5 -0.40 2.02 3.06
C TYR A 5 -1.09 0.65 3.03
N CYS A 6 -0.30 -0.41 2.93
CA CYS A 6 -0.87 -1.75 2.92
C CYS A 6 0.05 -2.81 3.52
N TYR A 7 -0.56 -3.70 4.31
CA TYR A 7 0.09 -4.89 4.84
C TYR A 7 -0.21 -6.15 4.02
N SER A 8 0.77 -7.05 3.97
CA SER A 8 0.77 -8.28 3.15
C SER A 8 -0.45 -9.22 3.30
N LYS A 9 -1.22 -9.13 4.41
CA LYS A 9 -2.42 -9.96 4.65
C LYS A 9 -3.73 -9.35 4.15
N CYS A 10 -3.73 -8.10 3.68
CA CYS A 10 -4.94 -7.44 3.20
C CYS A 10 -5.24 -7.81 1.74
N THR A 11 -6.30 -8.58 1.52
CA THR A 11 -6.79 -8.92 0.18
C THR A 11 -7.37 -7.70 -0.55
N THR A 12 -7.92 -6.73 0.18
CA THR A 12 -8.47 -5.48 -0.37
C THR A 12 -7.38 -4.62 -1.01
N CYS A 13 -6.22 -4.48 -0.37
CA CYS A 13 -5.13 -3.72 -0.98
C CYS A 13 -4.59 -4.37 -2.24
N LYS A 14 -4.47 -5.71 -2.28
CA LYS A 14 -3.99 -6.41 -3.48
C LYS A 14 -4.85 -6.07 -4.71
N LYS A 15 -6.17 -5.93 -4.51
CA LYS A 15 -7.09 -5.48 -5.56
C LYS A 15 -6.88 -4.00 -5.91
N ALA A 16 -6.67 -3.13 -4.92
CA ALA A 16 -6.43 -1.71 -5.13
C ALA A 16 -5.11 -1.45 -5.89
N LEU A 17 -4.03 -2.15 -5.52
CA LEU A 17 -2.74 -2.08 -6.20
C LEU A 17 -2.84 -2.51 -7.65
N LYS A 18 -3.54 -3.63 -7.90
CA LYS A 18 -3.80 -4.09 -9.27
C LYS A 18 -4.53 -3.04 -10.10
N TRP A 19 -5.57 -2.41 -9.53
CA TRP A 19 -6.27 -1.32 -10.20
C TRP A 19 -5.35 -0.13 -10.48
N LEU A 20 -4.50 0.25 -9.54
CA LEU A 20 -3.54 1.34 -9.72
C LEU A 20 -2.50 1.02 -10.80
N ASP A 21 -2.00 -0.22 -10.85
CA ASP A 21 -1.09 -0.72 -11.90
C ASP A 21 -1.77 -0.72 -13.27
N ASP A 22 -3.02 -1.20 -13.36
CA ASP A 22 -3.83 -1.19 -14.59
C ASP A 22 -4.07 0.24 -15.10
N ASN A 23 -4.21 1.20 -14.19
CA ASN A 23 -4.36 2.63 -14.53
C ASN A 23 -3.01 3.36 -14.69
N ASN A 24 -1.88 2.65 -14.62
CA ASN A 24 -0.52 3.19 -14.68
C ASN A 24 -0.27 4.34 -13.69
N VAL A 25 -0.95 4.28 -12.54
CA VAL A 25 -0.84 5.30 -11.50
C VAL A 25 0.45 5.05 -10.72
N LYS A 26 1.32 6.06 -10.65
CA LYS A 26 2.51 5.98 -9.80
C LYS A 26 2.10 6.10 -8.34
N TYR A 27 2.28 5.01 -7.60
CA TYR A 27 2.08 4.95 -6.16
C TYR A 27 3.30 4.36 -5.45
N GLU A 28 3.44 4.70 -4.18
CA GLU A 28 4.47 4.21 -3.27
C GLU A 28 3.80 3.26 -2.27
N LEU A 29 4.13 1.97 -2.34
CA LEU A 29 3.61 0.98 -1.40
C LEU A 29 4.36 1.08 -0.07
N ILE A 30 3.65 1.31 1.03
CA ILE A 30 4.22 1.36 2.38
C ILE A 30 3.60 0.25 3.23
N ASP A 31 4.41 -0.69 3.72
CA ASP A 31 3.91 -1.76 4.60
C ASP A 31 3.75 -1.24 6.04
N ILE A 32 2.49 -1.08 6.46
CA ILE A 32 2.12 -0.59 7.79
C ILE A 32 2.47 -1.56 8.92
N LYS A 33 2.80 -2.81 8.60
CA LYS A 33 3.13 -3.82 9.61
C LYS A 33 4.61 -3.77 10.01
N GLU A 34 5.46 -3.35 9.08
CA GLU A 34 6.90 -3.19 9.31
C GLU A 34 7.23 -1.78 9.82
N ASN A 35 6.52 -0.76 9.33
CA ASN A 35 6.61 0.61 9.85
C ASN A 35 5.46 0.89 10.81
N ASN A 36 5.57 0.40 12.04
CA ASN A 36 4.70 0.83 13.13
C ASN A 36 5.04 2.29 13.46
N PRO A 37 4.09 3.24 13.38
CA PRO A 37 4.34 4.63 13.76
C PRO A 37 4.38 4.85 15.30
N ASP A 38 4.35 3.79 16.10
CA ASP A 38 4.13 3.84 17.56
C ASP A 38 5.39 3.64 18.43
N GLU A 39 6.61 3.68 17.88
CA GLU A 39 7.82 3.88 18.71
C GLU A 39 8.21 5.36 18.70
N ALA A 40 7.51 6.14 19.53
CA ALA A 40 7.91 7.47 19.98
C ALA A 40 7.84 7.55 21.51
#